data_AF-A0A2W4IH05-F1
#
_entry.id   AF-A0A2W4IH05-F1
#
_cell.length_a   1.000
_cell.length_b   1.000
_cell.length_c   1.000
_cell.angle_alpha   90.00
_cell.angle_beta   90.00
_cell.angle_gamma   90.00
#
_symmetry.space_group_name_H-M   'P 1'
#
loop_
_entity.id
_entity.type
_entity.pdbx_description
1 polymer ?
#
loop_
_entity_poly.entity_id
_entity_poly.type
_entity_poly.pdbx_seq_one_letter_code
_entity_poly.pdbx_strand_id
1 'polypeptide(L)'
;MDVWCARRSILLGLEPFRMAARVRPACRSGAPAVRRHTTHTHTNGLKEMAEDTPTATELNLEKELADWLSFSEQGHAAYGRRKLVPAELKFKDAVAIVEKLCKEPAYKDDEELKSKLSKSLNNLGAVYHAQGKFGLAEEAYQKALDLKIQLFGDEHFETAPCYQNLAAVHSARIQYDKAEPLYLKAIAIKEKHYGKDSEELLTPLKNLLMLLDKMERKEEAEPLRERIKNLEPPPVNPGDIWQSVQLIKKDN
;
A
#
# COMPACT_ATOMS: atom_id res chain seq x y z
N MET A 1 -4.80 11.36 30.52
CA MET A 1 -3.51 12.06 30.29
C MET A 1 -2.49 10.96 30.10
N ASP A 2 -2.37 10.55 28.85
CA ASP A 2 -2.20 9.15 28.49
C ASP A 2 -0.73 8.79 28.28
N VAL A 3 -0.33 7.66 28.85
CA VAL A 3 0.99 7.04 28.70
C VAL A 3 1.08 6.23 27.37
N TRP A 4 0.10 6.35 26.49
CA TRP A 4 0.01 5.59 25.23
C TRP A 4 0.39 6.35 23.95
N CYS A 5 0.83 7.62 24.03
CA CYS A 5 1.13 8.43 22.85
C CYS A 5 2.61 8.64 22.51
N ALA A 6 3.58 7.98 23.18
CA ALA A 6 4.99 8.38 23.07
C ALA A 6 6.00 7.27 22.74
N ARG A 7 5.62 6.21 22.00
CA ARG A 7 6.63 5.20 21.62
C ARG A 7 6.39 4.42 20.33
N ARG A 8 6.20 5.11 19.20
CA ARG A 8 6.65 4.60 17.87
C ARG A 8 6.62 5.68 16.78
N SER A 9 7.42 6.72 16.96
CA SER A 9 7.99 7.46 15.83
C SER A 9 9.45 7.01 15.69
N ILE A 10 9.93 6.93 14.45
CA ILE A 10 11.24 6.42 13.98
C ILE A 10 11.18 4.96 13.48
N LEU A 11 10.61 4.79 12.29
CA LEU A 11 11.18 4.07 11.13
C LEU A 11 10.13 4.08 10.02
N LEU A 12 10.54 4.51 8.81
CA LEU A 12 9.74 4.83 7.61
C LEU A 12 9.26 6.30 7.58
N GLY A 13 10.05 7.16 6.95
CA GLY A 13 9.74 8.57 6.72
C GLY A 13 8.56 8.77 5.76
N LEU A 14 7.35 8.72 6.30
CA LEU A 14 6.15 9.28 5.70
C LEU A 14 5.43 10.09 6.79
N GLU A 15 5.41 11.41 6.64
CA GLU A 15 4.68 12.29 7.55
C GLU A 15 3.16 12.04 7.48
N PRO A 16 2.42 12.16 8.59
CA PRO A 16 0.97 12.07 8.56
C PRO A 16 0.38 13.37 7.96
N PHE A 17 -0.27 13.22 6.81
CA PHE A 17 -1.13 14.26 6.23
C PHE A 17 -2.20 14.70 7.23
N ARG A 18 -2.14 15.96 7.67
CA ARG A 18 -3.23 16.66 8.36
C ARG A 18 -4.38 16.88 7.37
N MET A 19 -5.47 16.13 7.48
CA MET A 19 -6.76 16.58 6.93
C MET A 19 -7.51 17.41 7.98
N ALA A 20 -7.49 18.72 7.78
CA ALA A 20 -8.38 19.66 8.46
C ALA A 20 -9.79 19.52 7.90
N ALA A 21 -10.75 19.09 8.73
CA ALA A 21 -12.16 19.11 8.39
C ALA A 21 -12.65 20.57 8.28
N ARG A 22 -13.02 21.00 7.07
CA ARG A 22 -13.75 22.25 6.83
C ARG A 22 -15.19 22.09 7.31
N VAL A 23 -15.54 22.79 8.39
CA VAL A 23 -16.93 23.07 8.76
C VAL A 23 -17.44 24.20 7.86
N ARG A 24 -18.55 23.98 7.14
CA ARG A 24 -19.31 25.07 6.48
C ARG A 24 -20.39 25.61 7.45
N PRO A 25 -20.70 26.91 7.41
CA PRO A 25 -21.51 27.58 8.42
C PRO A 25 -23.00 27.61 8.05
N ALA A 26 -23.86 27.61 9.07
CA ALA A 26 -25.23 28.12 8.95
C ALA A 26 -25.47 29.15 10.05
N CYS A 27 -25.62 30.40 9.63
CA CYS A 27 -26.10 31.51 10.45
C CYS A 27 -27.53 31.25 10.94
N ARG A 28 -27.85 31.61 12.19
CA ARG A 28 -29.09 32.34 12.48
C ARG A 28 -28.97 33.14 13.78
N SER A 29 -29.44 34.36 13.63
CA SER A 29 -29.53 35.49 14.55
C SER A 29 -30.51 35.31 15.71
N GLY A 30 -30.30 36.06 16.79
CA GLY A 30 -31.41 36.62 17.59
C GLY A 30 -31.36 36.32 19.09
N ALA A 31 -30.77 37.24 19.86
CA ALA A 31 -31.01 37.44 21.30
C ALA A 31 -32.46 37.97 21.53
N PRO A 32 -33.03 38.13 22.77
CA PRO A 32 -32.34 38.67 23.97
C PRO A 32 -32.76 38.17 25.39
N ALA A 33 -31.83 38.43 26.33
CA ALA A 33 -31.93 38.90 27.73
C ALA A 33 -33.02 38.39 28.71
N VAL A 34 -32.62 38.02 29.94
CA VAL A 34 -32.60 38.87 31.17
C VAL A 34 -32.11 38.06 32.41
N ARG A 35 -31.37 38.76 33.28
CA ARG A 35 -30.89 38.50 34.67
C ARG A 35 -31.90 37.73 35.58
N ARG A 36 -31.57 37.06 36.71
CA ARG A 36 -30.54 37.24 37.77
C ARG A 36 -30.64 36.08 38.80
N HIS A 37 -29.56 35.89 39.56
CA HIS A 37 -29.45 35.36 40.95
C HIS A 37 -29.46 33.86 41.29
N THR A 38 -28.35 33.51 41.98
CA THR A 38 -28.00 32.43 42.91
C THR A 38 -29.12 31.67 43.63
N THR A 39 -28.96 30.34 43.79
CA THR A 39 -28.68 29.65 45.08
C THR A 39 -28.58 28.14 44.90
N HIS A 40 -27.93 27.51 45.88
CA HIS A 40 -27.55 26.10 45.98
C HIS A 40 -28.71 25.10 45.92
N THR A 41 -28.47 23.93 45.33
CA THR A 41 -28.37 22.60 45.99
C THR A 41 -28.81 21.49 45.03
N HIS A 42 -28.27 20.29 45.31
CA HIS A 42 -28.73 18.97 44.89
C HIS A 42 -28.23 18.36 43.57
N THR A 43 -27.21 17.52 43.75
CA THR A 43 -27.07 16.16 43.20
C THR A 43 -27.44 15.93 41.73
N ASN A 44 -26.42 15.84 40.88
CA ASN A 44 -26.21 14.75 39.93
C ASN A 44 -25.19 15.22 38.91
N GLY A 45 -24.02 14.58 38.91
CA GLY A 45 -22.94 14.97 38.03
C GLY A 45 -21.72 14.08 38.16
N LEU A 46 -21.89 12.80 38.50
CA LEU A 46 -20.99 11.79 37.95
C LEU A 46 -21.35 11.72 36.47
N LYS A 47 -20.76 12.63 35.69
CA LYS A 47 -20.53 12.41 34.27
C LYS A 47 -19.76 11.09 34.23
N GLU A 48 -20.46 10.02 33.89
CA GLU A 48 -19.85 8.82 33.34
C GLU A 48 -18.84 9.31 32.30
N MET A 49 -17.56 9.24 32.65
CA MET A 49 -16.56 8.90 31.66
C MET A 49 -16.88 7.44 31.34
N ALA A 50 -17.80 7.24 30.39
CA ALA A 50 -17.89 5.97 29.72
C ALA A 50 -16.53 5.82 29.02
N GLU A 51 -15.61 5.14 29.71
CA GLU A 51 -14.45 4.57 29.08
C GLU A 51 -15.03 3.73 27.92
N ASP A 52 -14.70 4.11 26.68
CA ASP A 52 -15.09 3.38 25.48
C ASP A 52 -14.42 2.00 25.53
N THR A 53 -15.03 1.10 26.31
CA THR A 53 -14.59 -0.28 26.42
C THR A 53 -14.95 -0.97 25.10
N PRO A 54 -13.95 -1.48 24.35
CA PRO A 54 -14.21 -2.12 23.07
C PRO A 54 -15.17 -3.29 23.24
N THR A 55 -16.14 -3.37 22.35
CA THR A 55 -17.13 -4.44 22.31
C THR A 55 -16.44 -5.79 22.06
N ALA A 56 -17.04 -6.89 22.50
CA ALA A 56 -16.48 -8.24 22.29
C ALA A 56 -16.20 -8.56 20.81
N THR A 57 -16.98 -7.96 19.89
CA THR A 57 -16.80 -8.03 18.44
C THR A 57 -15.56 -7.27 17.96
N GLU A 58 -15.33 -6.06 18.47
CA GLU A 58 -14.13 -5.26 18.14
C GLU A 58 -12.86 -5.95 18.67
N LEU A 59 -12.92 -6.50 19.89
CA LEU A 59 -11.81 -7.24 20.47
C LEU A 59 -11.44 -8.49 19.64
N ASN A 60 -12.44 -9.16 19.05
CA ASN A 60 -12.20 -10.31 18.19
C ASN A 60 -11.58 -9.90 16.84
N LEU A 61 -12.04 -8.79 16.24
CA LEU A 61 -11.47 -8.24 15.01
C LEU A 61 -10.00 -7.83 15.20
N GLU A 62 -9.69 -7.12 16.29
CA GLU A 62 -8.31 -6.72 16.61
C GLU A 62 -7.36 -7.92 16.71
N LYS A 63 -7.83 -9.01 17.34
CA LYS A 63 -7.06 -10.24 17.46
C LYS A 63 -6.83 -10.90 16.10
N GLU A 64 -7.86 -11.04 15.27
CA GLU A 64 -7.73 -11.61 13.92
C GLU A 64 -6.78 -10.78 13.04
N LEU A 65 -6.84 -9.44 13.15
CA LEU A 65 -5.93 -8.55 12.44
C LEU A 65 -4.49 -8.61 12.95
N ALA A 66 -4.28 -8.85 14.24
CA ALA A 66 -2.95 -9.08 14.80
C ALA A 66 -2.35 -10.40 14.27
N ASP A 67 -3.15 -11.46 14.19
CA ASP A 67 -2.73 -12.74 13.61
C ASP A 67 -2.40 -12.58 12.11
N TRP A 68 -3.24 -11.86 11.35
CA TRP A 68 -2.96 -11.52 9.94
C TRP A 68 -1.61 -10.81 9.76
N LEU A 69 -1.32 -9.81 10.60
CA LEU A 69 -0.07 -9.06 10.54
C LEU A 69 1.12 -9.97 10.83
N SER A 70 1.02 -10.78 11.88
CA SER A 70 2.05 -11.75 12.26
C SER A 70 2.33 -12.76 11.14
N PHE A 71 1.30 -13.31 10.50
CA PHE A 71 1.48 -14.21 9.37
C PHE A 71 2.09 -13.52 8.16
N SER A 72 1.68 -12.28 7.86
CA SER A 72 2.25 -11.49 6.76
C SER A 72 3.74 -11.23 6.96
N GLU A 73 4.16 -10.84 8.17
CA GLU A 73 5.57 -10.63 8.53
C GLU A 73 6.39 -11.92 8.41
N GLN A 74 5.86 -13.04 8.92
CA GLN A 74 6.50 -14.35 8.79
C GLN A 74 6.64 -14.78 7.33
N GLY A 75 5.62 -14.50 6.50
CA GLY A 75 5.62 -14.74 5.06
C GLY A 75 6.74 -13.97 4.35
N HIS A 76 6.84 -12.66 4.62
CA HIS A 76 7.91 -11.82 4.07
C HIS A 76 9.30 -12.29 4.54
N ALA A 77 9.46 -12.60 5.82
CA ALA A 77 10.72 -13.09 6.37
C ALA A 77 11.13 -14.46 5.78
N ALA A 78 10.17 -15.34 5.48
CA ALA A 78 10.44 -16.60 4.79
C ALA A 78 10.80 -16.36 3.31
N TYR A 79 10.08 -15.48 2.63
CA TYR A 79 10.31 -15.12 1.23
C TYR A 79 11.69 -14.51 1.01
N GLY A 80 12.10 -13.55 1.86
CA GLY A 80 13.43 -12.94 1.81
C GLY A 80 14.57 -13.95 2.04
N ARG A 81 14.30 -15.02 2.78
CA ARG A 81 15.23 -16.16 2.95
C ARG A 81 15.14 -17.21 1.84
N ARG A 82 14.42 -16.91 0.75
CA ARG A 82 14.11 -17.81 -0.38
C ARG A 82 13.41 -19.11 0.03
N LYS A 83 12.77 -19.14 1.21
CA LYS A 83 11.97 -20.28 1.68
C LYS A 83 10.54 -20.15 1.14
N LEU A 84 10.35 -20.52 -0.12
CA LEU A 84 9.09 -20.29 -0.84
C LEU A 84 7.90 -21.08 -0.28
N VAL A 85 8.10 -22.32 0.16
CA VAL A 85 7.01 -23.16 0.70
C VAL A 85 6.50 -22.63 2.06
N PRO A 86 7.37 -22.30 3.04
CA PRO A 86 6.93 -21.62 4.25
C PRO A 86 6.28 -20.25 3.99
N ALA A 87 6.80 -19.48 3.02
CA ALA A 87 6.20 -18.20 2.66
C ALA A 87 4.78 -18.37 2.09
N GLU A 88 4.58 -19.35 1.21
CA GLU A 88 3.26 -19.68 0.64
C GLU A 88 2.26 -20.01 1.75
N LEU A 89 2.64 -20.86 2.70
CA LEU A 89 1.77 -21.25 3.81
C LEU A 89 1.34 -20.02 4.63
N LYS A 90 2.30 -19.16 5.00
CA LYS A 90 2.02 -17.97 5.81
C LYS A 90 1.15 -16.95 5.09
N PHE A 91 1.37 -16.73 3.80
CA PHE A 91 0.49 -15.84 3.04
C PHE A 91 -0.90 -16.45 2.80
N LYS A 92 -1.03 -17.77 2.67
CA LYS A 92 -2.35 -18.43 2.65
C LYS A 92 -3.11 -18.22 3.95
N ASP A 93 -2.45 -18.40 5.09
CA ASP A 93 -3.05 -18.16 6.41
C ASP A 93 -3.53 -16.70 6.53
N ALA A 94 -2.69 -15.74 6.11
CA ALA A 94 -3.06 -14.32 6.11
C ALA A 94 -4.25 -14.01 5.17
N VAL A 95 -4.26 -14.56 3.95
CA VAL A 95 -5.40 -14.41 3.02
C VAL A 95 -6.67 -15.00 3.62
N ALA A 96 -6.60 -16.18 4.23
CA ALA A 96 -7.76 -16.85 4.80
C ALA A 96 -8.45 -16.03 5.90
N ILE A 97 -7.68 -15.35 6.76
CA ILE A 97 -8.22 -14.47 7.81
C ILE A 97 -9.01 -13.32 7.18
N VAL A 98 -8.38 -12.54 6.31
CA VAL A 98 -9.04 -11.34 5.77
C VAL A 98 -10.17 -11.71 4.81
N GLU A 99 -10.03 -12.78 4.05
CA GLU A 99 -11.11 -13.27 3.19
C GLU A 99 -12.32 -13.75 4.00
N LYS A 100 -12.10 -14.39 5.16
CA LYS A 100 -13.17 -14.74 6.09
C LYS A 100 -13.86 -13.48 6.60
N LEU A 101 -13.11 -12.49 7.09
CA LEU A 101 -13.66 -11.24 7.61
C LEU A 101 -14.48 -10.48 6.53
N CYS A 102 -13.97 -10.39 5.29
CA CYS A 102 -14.70 -9.75 4.18
C CYS A 102 -16.00 -10.47 3.78
N LYS A 103 -16.21 -11.73 4.18
CA LYS A 103 -17.47 -12.46 3.93
C LYS A 103 -18.50 -12.21 5.02
N GLU A 104 -18.09 -11.72 6.19
CA GLU A 104 -19.00 -11.40 7.27
C GLU A 104 -19.82 -10.14 6.91
N PRO A 105 -21.14 -10.15 7.12
CA PRO A 105 -22.01 -9.03 6.72
C PRO A 105 -21.66 -7.72 7.43
N ALA A 106 -21.03 -7.79 8.60
CA ALA A 106 -20.56 -6.62 9.34
C ALA A 106 -19.40 -5.89 8.66
N TYR A 107 -18.56 -6.60 7.89
CA TYR A 107 -17.30 -6.05 7.34
C TYR A 107 -17.19 -6.19 5.81
N LYS A 108 -18.27 -6.63 5.15
CA LYS A 108 -18.29 -6.85 3.70
C LYS A 108 -17.93 -5.60 2.89
N ASP A 109 -18.31 -4.43 3.38
CA ASP A 109 -18.07 -3.15 2.72
C ASP A 109 -16.86 -2.39 3.29
N ASP A 110 -16.11 -3.01 4.20
CA ASP A 110 -14.91 -2.42 4.78
C ASP A 110 -13.80 -2.30 3.73
N GLU A 111 -13.48 -1.05 3.38
CA GLU A 111 -12.45 -0.71 2.39
C GLU A 111 -11.04 -1.06 2.87
N GLU A 112 -10.78 -0.96 4.17
CA GLU A 112 -9.47 -1.25 4.74
C GLU A 112 -9.19 -2.75 4.68
N LEU A 113 -10.17 -3.60 5.03
CA LEU A 113 -10.04 -5.05 4.89
C LEU A 113 -9.87 -5.48 3.44
N LYS A 114 -10.62 -4.91 2.49
CA LYS A 114 -10.42 -5.16 1.06
C LYS A 114 -9.02 -4.77 0.61
N SER A 115 -8.47 -3.66 1.13
CA SER A 115 -7.11 -3.22 0.86
C SER A 115 -6.07 -4.19 1.43
N LYS A 116 -6.27 -4.70 2.65
CA LYS A 116 -5.43 -5.75 3.25
C LYS A 116 -5.50 -7.06 2.45
N LEU A 117 -6.69 -7.50 2.05
CA LEU A 117 -6.90 -8.70 1.24
C LEU A 117 -6.18 -8.61 -0.10
N SER A 118 -6.30 -7.47 -0.79
CA SER A 118 -5.57 -7.20 -2.04
C SER A 118 -4.05 -7.31 -1.85
N LYS A 119 -3.49 -6.70 -0.79
CA LYS A 119 -2.06 -6.78 -0.48
C LYS A 119 -1.61 -8.23 -0.21
N SER A 120 -2.37 -8.98 0.57
CA SER A 120 -2.06 -10.38 0.89
C SER A 120 -2.14 -11.29 -0.35
N LEU A 121 -3.13 -11.09 -1.21
CA LEU A 121 -3.24 -11.81 -2.49
C LEU A 121 -2.07 -11.48 -3.43
N ASN A 122 -1.66 -10.22 -3.51
CA ASN A 122 -0.50 -9.82 -4.30
C ASN A 122 0.80 -10.47 -3.79
N ASN A 123 0.98 -10.57 -2.47
CA ASN A 123 2.11 -11.26 -1.88
C ASN A 123 2.09 -12.77 -2.17
N LEU A 124 0.92 -13.41 -2.05
CA LEU A 124 0.75 -14.82 -2.38
C LEU A 124 1.03 -15.08 -3.88
N GLY A 125 0.56 -14.20 -4.76
CA GLY A 125 0.86 -14.23 -6.19
C GLY A 125 2.36 -14.16 -6.49
N ALA A 126 3.11 -13.33 -5.75
CA ALA A 126 4.56 -13.23 -5.89
C ALA A 126 5.28 -14.54 -5.51
N VAL A 127 4.81 -15.21 -4.46
CA VAL A 127 5.35 -16.52 -4.09
C VAL A 127 5.05 -17.56 -5.18
N TYR A 128 3.82 -17.60 -5.69
CA TYR A 128 3.47 -18.52 -6.77
C TYR A 128 4.27 -18.27 -8.05
N HIS A 129 4.47 -17.01 -8.43
CA HIS A 129 5.32 -16.64 -9.56
C HIS A 129 6.76 -17.11 -9.36
N ALA A 130 7.34 -16.87 -8.17
CA ALA A 130 8.69 -17.33 -7.84
C ALA A 130 8.84 -18.86 -7.82
N GLN A 131 7.76 -19.60 -7.55
CA GLN A 131 7.72 -21.06 -7.62
C GLN A 131 7.43 -21.61 -9.04
N GLY A 132 7.17 -20.75 -10.02
CA GLY A 132 6.75 -21.16 -11.38
C GLY A 132 5.29 -21.63 -11.49
N LYS A 133 4.48 -21.44 -10.43
CA LYS A 133 3.04 -21.77 -10.41
C LYS A 133 2.23 -20.64 -11.07
N PHE A 134 2.48 -20.39 -12.36
CA PHE A 134 1.99 -19.19 -13.06
C PHE A 134 0.46 -19.06 -13.11
N GLY A 135 -0.29 -20.17 -13.22
CA GLY A 135 -1.76 -20.11 -13.20
C GLY A 135 -2.31 -19.60 -11.86
N LEU A 136 -1.76 -20.09 -10.75
CA LEU A 136 -2.15 -19.62 -9.41
C LEU A 136 -1.70 -18.17 -9.16
N ALA A 137 -0.56 -17.77 -9.71
CA ALA A 137 -0.08 -16.39 -9.64
C ALA A 137 -1.03 -15.43 -10.37
N GLU A 138 -1.44 -15.79 -11.60
CA GLU A 138 -2.40 -15.03 -12.41
C GLU A 138 -3.73 -14.84 -11.67
N GLU A 139 -4.30 -15.91 -11.13
CA GLU A 139 -5.54 -15.85 -10.33
C GLU A 139 -5.41 -14.94 -9.11
N ALA A 140 -4.30 -15.05 -8.37
CA ALA A 140 -4.06 -14.25 -7.17
C ALA A 140 -3.92 -12.75 -7.51
N TYR A 141 -3.15 -12.42 -8.54
CA TYR A 141 -2.98 -11.04 -8.99
C TYR A 141 -4.26 -10.45 -9.60
N GLN A 142 -5.04 -11.24 -10.33
CA GLN A 142 -6.32 -10.78 -10.88
C GLN A 142 -7.30 -10.44 -9.75
N LYS A 143 -7.45 -11.30 -8.74
CA LYS A 143 -8.29 -10.99 -7.57
C LYS A 143 -7.79 -9.75 -6.81
N ALA A 144 -6.48 -9.59 -6.68
CA ALA A 144 -5.89 -8.40 -6.04
C ALA A 144 -6.20 -7.11 -6.85
N LEU A 145 -6.14 -7.20 -8.18
CA LEU A 145 -6.47 -6.11 -9.09
C LEU A 145 -7.95 -5.75 -9.00
N ASP A 146 -8.86 -6.73 -9.05
CA ASP A 146 -10.31 -6.50 -8.99
C ASP A 146 -10.69 -5.75 -7.70
N LEU A 147 -10.09 -6.12 -6.57
CA LEU A 147 -10.26 -5.40 -5.31
C LEU A 147 -9.73 -3.96 -5.37
N LYS A 148 -8.55 -3.73 -5.98
CA LYS A 148 -8.01 -2.37 -6.15
C LYS A 148 -8.86 -1.51 -7.07
N ILE A 149 -9.41 -2.09 -8.15
CA ILE A 149 -10.31 -1.40 -9.06
C ILE A 149 -11.60 -1.01 -8.33
N GLN A 150 -12.16 -1.90 -7.50
CA GLN A 150 -13.34 -1.59 -6.70
C GLN A 150 -13.10 -0.45 -5.69
N LEU A 151 -11.90 -0.41 -5.08
CA LEU A 151 -11.56 0.59 -4.06
C LEU A 151 -11.21 1.96 -4.64
N PHE A 152 -10.45 1.98 -5.73
CA PHE A 152 -9.81 3.22 -6.20
C PHE A 152 -10.14 3.58 -7.65
N GLY A 153 -10.73 2.65 -8.41
CA GLY A 153 -10.91 2.76 -9.85
C GLY A 153 -9.71 2.23 -10.65
N ASP A 154 -9.95 1.99 -11.93
CA ASP A 154 -9.02 1.32 -12.84
C ASP A 154 -7.71 2.10 -13.11
N GLU A 155 -7.81 3.41 -13.24
CA GLU A 155 -6.67 4.29 -13.55
C GLU A 155 -5.91 4.81 -12.32
N HIS A 156 -6.20 4.27 -11.13
CA HIS A 156 -5.57 4.75 -9.90
C HIS A 156 -4.15 4.22 -9.73
N PHE A 157 -3.24 5.02 -9.16
CA PHE A 157 -1.82 4.62 -9.03
C PHE A 157 -1.63 3.29 -8.26
N GLU A 158 -2.51 2.99 -7.32
CA GLU A 158 -2.54 1.73 -6.56
C GLU A 158 -2.88 0.47 -7.39
N THR A 159 -3.44 0.60 -8.60
CA THR A 159 -3.69 -0.55 -9.50
C THR A 159 -2.46 -0.91 -10.35
N ALA A 160 -1.56 0.05 -10.59
CA ALA A 160 -0.41 -0.13 -11.46
C ALA A 160 0.49 -1.32 -11.07
N PRO A 161 0.82 -1.55 -9.78
CA PRO A 161 1.62 -2.72 -9.38
C PRO A 161 0.97 -4.06 -9.74
N CYS A 162 -0.37 -4.15 -9.66
CA CYS A 162 -1.09 -5.37 -10.02
C CYS A 162 -1.02 -5.63 -11.53
N TYR A 163 -1.15 -4.59 -12.35
CA TYR A 163 -0.95 -4.68 -13.81
C TYR A 163 0.45 -5.14 -14.18
N GLN A 164 1.49 -4.59 -13.53
CA GLN A 164 2.87 -5.02 -13.77
C GLN A 164 3.09 -6.49 -13.41
N ASN A 165 2.48 -6.96 -12.32
CA ASN A 165 2.62 -8.33 -11.85
C ASN A 165 1.90 -9.33 -12.78
N LEU A 166 0.69 -9.01 -13.25
CA LEU A 166 0.01 -9.80 -14.28
C LEU A 166 0.82 -9.85 -15.58
N ALA A 167 1.36 -8.71 -16.02
CA ALA A 167 2.24 -8.64 -17.19
C ALA A 167 3.47 -9.55 -17.04
N ALA A 168 4.09 -9.57 -15.85
CA ALA A 168 5.23 -10.43 -15.56
C ALA A 168 4.88 -11.92 -15.66
N VAL A 169 3.71 -12.32 -15.13
CA VAL A 169 3.20 -13.70 -15.26
C VAL A 169 2.99 -14.08 -16.73
N HIS A 170 2.35 -13.22 -17.52
CA HIS A 170 2.16 -13.47 -18.96
C HIS A 170 3.50 -13.54 -19.71
N SER A 171 4.45 -12.65 -19.40
CA SER A 171 5.80 -12.67 -19.98
C SER A 171 6.55 -13.96 -19.66
N ALA A 172 6.44 -14.46 -18.42
CA ALA A 172 7.04 -15.73 -18.01
C ALA A 172 6.44 -16.94 -18.74
N ARG A 173 5.19 -16.82 -19.20
CA ARG A 173 4.48 -17.81 -20.04
C ARG A 173 4.68 -17.59 -21.55
N ILE A 174 5.55 -16.68 -21.98
CA ILE A 174 5.79 -16.33 -23.39
C ILE A 174 4.52 -15.78 -24.07
N GLN A 175 3.61 -15.19 -23.30
CA GLN A 175 2.37 -14.56 -23.78
C GLN A 175 2.60 -13.06 -23.94
N TYR A 176 3.52 -12.68 -24.82
CA TYR A 176 3.98 -11.30 -24.93
C TYR A 176 2.89 -10.33 -25.38
N ASP A 177 2.00 -10.77 -26.28
CA ASP A 177 0.83 -10.01 -26.74
C ASP A 177 -0.12 -9.61 -25.60
N LYS A 178 -0.15 -10.40 -24.51
CA LYS A 178 -0.92 -10.08 -23.30
C LYS A 178 -0.13 -9.24 -22.30
N ALA A 179 1.19 -9.44 -22.22
CA ALA A 179 2.04 -8.77 -21.25
C ALA A 179 2.28 -7.29 -21.60
N GLU A 180 2.54 -7.00 -22.87
CA GLU A 180 2.85 -5.64 -23.34
C GLU A 180 1.78 -4.60 -23.00
N PRO A 181 0.48 -4.78 -23.33
CA PRO A 181 -0.55 -3.79 -23.02
C PRO A 181 -0.69 -3.56 -21.51
N LEU A 182 -0.45 -4.58 -20.68
CA LEU A 182 -0.50 -4.46 -19.22
C LEU A 182 0.68 -3.64 -18.67
N TYR A 183 1.89 -3.83 -19.21
CA TYR A 183 3.03 -2.98 -18.86
C TYR A 183 2.80 -1.53 -19.28
N LEU A 184 2.33 -1.31 -20.52
CA LEU A 184 2.01 0.04 -21.01
C LEU A 184 0.95 0.72 -20.15
N LYS A 185 -0.10 0.00 -19.76
CA LYS A 185 -1.13 0.51 -18.84
C LYS A 185 -0.56 0.92 -17.49
N ALA A 186 0.29 0.09 -16.89
CA ALA A 186 0.93 0.43 -15.62
C ALA A 186 1.88 1.64 -15.73
N ILE A 187 2.62 1.76 -16.84
CA ILE A 187 3.46 2.93 -17.12
C ILE A 187 2.59 4.18 -17.22
N ALA A 188 1.54 4.16 -18.03
CA ALA A 188 0.65 5.32 -18.22
C ALA A 188 0.02 5.80 -16.90
N ILE A 189 -0.43 4.87 -16.05
CA ILE A 189 -0.97 5.20 -14.72
C ILE A 189 0.09 5.87 -13.84
N LYS A 190 1.29 5.29 -13.76
CA LYS A 190 2.38 5.87 -12.97
C LYS A 190 2.86 7.21 -13.50
N GLU A 191 2.92 7.38 -14.82
CA GLU A 191 3.27 8.65 -15.47
C GLU A 191 2.27 9.76 -15.15
N LYS A 192 0.97 9.44 -15.17
CA LYS A 192 -0.10 10.38 -14.83
C LYS A 192 0.00 10.85 -13.37
N HIS A 193 0.48 9.98 -12.48
CA HIS A 193 0.58 10.28 -11.05
C HIS A 193 1.89 10.99 -10.65
N TYR A 194 3.03 10.47 -11.09
CA TYR A 194 4.36 10.96 -10.68
C TYR A 194 5.01 11.92 -11.69
N GLY A 195 4.49 12.02 -12.91
CA GLY A 195 5.13 12.71 -14.02
C GLY A 195 6.08 11.82 -14.82
N LYS A 196 6.44 12.26 -16.04
CA LYS A 196 7.21 11.47 -17.02
C LYS A 196 8.68 11.26 -16.65
N ASP A 197 9.20 12.14 -15.79
CA ASP A 197 10.62 12.20 -15.39
C ASP A 197 10.86 11.61 -13.99
N SER A 198 9.90 10.85 -13.46
CA SER A 198 10.02 10.24 -12.13
C SER A 198 10.78 8.92 -12.16
N GLU A 199 11.67 8.73 -11.17
CA GLU A 199 12.35 7.45 -10.90
C GLU A 199 11.38 6.29 -10.65
N GLU A 200 10.14 6.57 -10.23
CA GLU A 200 9.08 5.57 -10.02
C GLU A 200 8.70 4.80 -11.30
N LEU A 201 9.10 5.33 -12.46
CA LEU A 201 8.93 4.71 -13.77
C LEU A 201 10.06 3.75 -14.14
N LEU A 202 11.19 3.76 -13.44
CA LEU A 202 12.34 2.90 -13.78
C LEU A 202 11.96 1.41 -13.78
N THR A 203 11.24 0.95 -12.76
CA THR A 203 10.83 -0.45 -12.64
C THR A 203 9.90 -0.89 -13.78
N PRO A 204 8.76 -0.23 -14.05
CA PRO A 204 7.89 -0.63 -15.16
C PRO A 204 8.56 -0.48 -16.53
N LEU A 205 9.36 0.57 -16.76
CA LEU A 205 10.09 0.75 -18.02
C LEU A 205 11.11 -0.36 -18.26
N LYS A 206 11.88 -0.75 -17.23
CA LYS A 206 12.83 -1.88 -17.31
C LYS A 206 12.13 -3.20 -17.60
N ASN A 207 10.94 -3.43 -17.02
CA ASN A 207 10.17 -4.64 -17.30
C ASN A 207 9.67 -4.70 -18.74
N LEU A 208 9.19 -3.57 -19.28
CA LEU A 208 8.80 -3.47 -20.69
C LEU A 208 10.01 -3.64 -21.61
N LEU A 209 11.14 -3.00 -21.30
CA LEU A 209 12.39 -3.15 -22.06
C LEU A 209 12.83 -4.62 -22.13
N MET A 210 12.81 -5.34 -21.01
CA MET A 210 13.11 -6.76 -20.97
C MET A 210 12.13 -7.59 -21.83
N LEU A 211 10.87 -7.19 -21.91
CA LEU A 211 9.89 -7.84 -22.79
C LEU A 211 10.24 -7.63 -24.27
N LEU A 212 10.54 -6.39 -24.67
CA LEU A 212 10.91 -6.07 -26.06
C LEU A 212 12.21 -6.75 -26.48
N ASP A 213 13.19 -6.85 -25.57
CA ASP A 213 14.43 -7.58 -25.81
C ASP A 213 14.18 -9.07 -26.08
N LYS A 214 13.26 -9.69 -25.33
CA LYS A 214 12.84 -11.09 -25.58
C LYS A 214 12.11 -11.27 -26.91
N MET A 215 11.45 -10.22 -27.41
CA MET A 215 10.80 -10.19 -28.71
C MET A 215 11.73 -9.77 -29.86
N GLU A 216 12.99 -9.44 -29.56
CA GLU A 216 13.98 -8.89 -30.49
C GLU A 216 13.56 -7.57 -31.18
N ARG A 217 12.62 -6.83 -30.57
CA ARG A 217 12.11 -5.53 -31.06
C ARG A 217 13.03 -4.38 -30.68
N LYS A 218 14.25 -4.39 -31.22
CA LYS A 218 15.33 -3.45 -30.85
C LYS A 218 14.98 -1.98 -31.09
N GLU A 219 14.35 -1.67 -32.22
CA GLU A 219 13.99 -0.29 -32.58
C GLU A 219 13.07 0.37 -31.54
N GLU A 220 12.18 -0.40 -30.94
CA GLU A 220 11.26 0.07 -29.90
C GLU A 220 11.88 0.07 -28.50
N ALA A 221 12.91 -0.76 -28.29
CA ALA A 221 13.66 -0.84 -27.05
C ALA A 221 14.61 0.36 -26.85
N GLU A 222 15.23 0.88 -27.91
CA GLU A 222 16.19 2.00 -27.82
C GLU A 222 15.63 3.26 -27.13
N PRO A 223 14.46 3.81 -27.49
CA PRO A 223 13.93 5.00 -26.79
C PRO A 223 13.66 4.72 -25.30
N LEU A 224 13.31 3.48 -24.94
CA LEU A 224 13.15 3.09 -23.53
C LEU A 224 14.50 3.02 -22.80
N ARG A 225 15.57 2.54 -23.45
CA ARG A 225 16.93 2.53 -22.89
C ARG A 225 17.42 3.94 -22.60
N GLU A 226 17.26 4.84 -23.56
CA GLU A 226 17.63 6.25 -23.39
C GLU A 226 16.85 6.88 -22.25
N ARG A 227 15.53 6.65 -22.21
CA ARG A 227 14.68 7.15 -21.13
C ARG A 227 15.09 6.62 -19.77
N ILE A 228 15.34 5.32 -19.62
CA ILE A 228 15.79 4.73 -18.36
C ILE A 228 17.12 5.35 -17.93
N LYS A 229 18.07 5.51 -18.84
CA LYS A 229 19.37 6.12 -18.55
C LYS A 229 19.24 7.56 -18.05
N ASN A 230 18.31 8.34 -18.60
CA ASN A 230 18.08 9.72 -18.18
C ASN A 230 17.37 9.82 -16.81
N LEU A 231 16.62 8.79 -16.42
CA LEU A 231 15.95 8.70 -15.13
C LEU A 231 16.86 8.15 -14.02
N GLU A 232 17.88 7.37 -14.36
CA GLU A 232 18.81 6.84 -13.36
C GLU A 232 19.69 7.95 -12.79
N PRO A 233 19.81 8.07 -11.45
CA PRO A 233 20.73 9.02 -10.86
C PRO A 233 22.16 8.68 -11.31
N PRO A 234 23.03 9.70 -11.51
CA PRO A 234 24.42 9.45 -11.88
C PRO A 234 25.08 8.55 -10.83
N PRO A 235 26.01 7.66 -11.25
CA PRO A 235 26.67 6.75 -10.33
C PRO A 235 27.37 7.56 -9.23
N VAL A 236 27.01 7.30 -7.98
CA VAL A 236 27.62 7.97 -6.83
C VAL A 236 29.08 7.53 -6.74
N ASN A 237 30.01 8.45 -7.00
CA ASN A 237 31.43 8.17 -6.85
C ASN A 237 31.76 8.03 -5.35
N PRO A 238 32.40 6.94 -4.89
CA PRO A 238 32.79 6.78 -3.49
C PRO A 238 33.64 7.94 -2.94
N GLY A 239 34.38 8.66 -3.80
CA GLY A 239 35.14 9.85 -3.44
C GLY A 239 34.27 11.05 -3.06
N ASP A 240 33.09 11.20 -3.68
CA ASP A 240 32.17 12.31 -3.44
C ASP A 240 31.50 12.17 -2.06
N ILE A 241 31.21 10.93 -1.65
CA ILE A 241 30.68 10.61 -0.32
C ILE A 241 31.66 11.03 0.78
N TRP A 242 32.96 10.78 0.59
CA TRP A 242 34.00 11.17 1.55
C TRP A 242 34.16 12.68 1.68
N GLN A 243 34.02 13.43 0.58
CA GLN A 243 34.05 14.90 0.63
C GLN A 243 32.83 15.49 1.34
N SER A 244 31.63 14.95 1.10
CA SER A 244 30.41 15.38 1.80
C SER A 244 30.48 15.11 3.32
N VAL A 245 31.04 13.95 3.73
CA VAL A 245 31.23 13.60 5.14
C VAL A 245 32.30 14.47 5.83
N GLN A 246 33.34 14.90 5.11
CA GLN A 246 34.37 15.81 5.62
C GLN A 246 33.83 17.24 5.85
N LEU A 247 32.93 17.72 5.00
CA LEU A 247 32.27 19.03 5.15
C LEU A 247 31.36 19.07 6.39
N ILE A 248 30.54 18.03 6.60
CA ILE A 248 29.67 17.93 7.79
C ILE A 248 30.45 17.89 9.11
N LYS A 249 31.67 17.34 9.10
CA LYS A 249 32.55 17.32 10.29
C LYS A 249 33.29 18.63 10.56
N LYS A 250 33.31 19.57 9.61
CA LYS A 250 33.92 20.89 9.79
C LYS A 250 32.95 21.95 10.33
N ASP A 251 31.64 21.70 10.19
CA ASP A 251 30.58 22.63 10.59
C ASP A 251 29.94 22.30 11.96
N ASN A 252 30.48 21.33 12.70
CA ASN A 252 30.15 20.97 14.10
C ASN A 252 31.37 21.13 15.00
#